data_AF-A0A7C4MQZ4-F1
#
_entry.id   AF-A0A7C4MQZ4-F1
#
_cell.length_a   1.000
_cell.length_b   1.000
_cell.length_c   1.000
_cell.angle_alpha   90.00
_cell.angle_beta   90.00
_cell.angle_gamma   90.00
#
_symmetry.space_group_name_H-M   'P 1'
#
loop_
_entity.id
_entity.type
_entity.pdbx_description
1 polymer ?
#
loop_
_entity_poly.entity_id
_entity_poly.type
_entity_poly.pdbx_seq_one_letter_code
_entity_poly.pdbx_strand_id
1 'polypeptide(L)'
;PESTSEVQRCLRAGAKGVGELACYKSRMDNQALDALTGIMKCALEFDVPVLIHTNEPIGHAYPGKAAMSLEEIDALLRRFPENRIILAHWGGGIFFYALLKKEMQERFRNVWFDTAASPFLYDSRVYAIAASIIGVDRILFGSDFPLIRPERYRREILTSEFGPQQMDAVMGDNARRLLRI
;
A
#
# COMPACT_ATOMS: atom_id res chain seq x y z
N PRO A 1 23.03 -5.95 -3.35
CA PRO A 1 23.25 -7.02 -4.36
C PRO A 1 22.50 -8.32 -4.01
N GLU A 2 22.54 -8.75 -2.75
CA GLU A 2 21.89 -10.01 -2.31
C GLU A 2 20.35 -9.95 -2.35
N SER A 3 19.75 -8.84 -1.92
CA SER A 3 18.29 -8.70 -1.87
C SER A 3 17.61 -8.83 -3.25
N THR A 4 18.22 -8.27 -4.31
CA THR A 4 17.68 -8.36 -5.68
C THR A 4 17.73 -9.79 -6.20
N SER A 5 18.85 -10.50 -5.98
CA SER A 5 18.98 -11.91 -6.37
C SER A 5 17.96 -12.80 -5.66
N GLU A 6 17.70 -12.54 -4.37
CA GLU A 6 16.70 -13.27 -3.60
C GLU A 6 15.27 -13.01 -4.09
N VAL A 7 14.92 -11.74 -4.36
CA VAL A 7 13.65 -11.39 -4.99
C VAL A 7 13.48 -12.13 -6.31
N GLN A 8 14.49 -12.12 -7.17
CA GLN A 8 14.43 -12.84 -8.45
C GLN A 8 14.25 -14.35 -8.27
N ARG A 9 14.93 -14.96 -7.29
CA ARG A 9 14.77 -16.39 -6.96
C ARG A 9 13.32 -16.70 -6.56
N CYS A 10 12.74 -15.92 -5.66
CA CYS A 10 11.37 -16.09 -5.19
C CYS A 10 10.33 -15.88 -6.30
N LEU A 11 10.51 -14.88 -7.15
CA LEU A 11 9.62 -14.62 -8.29
C LEU A 11 9.67 -15.75 -9.32
N ARG A 12 10.86 -16.28 -9.63
CA ARG A 12 11.01 -17.49 -10.46
C ARG A 12 10.35 -18.72 -9.86
N ALA A 13 10.26 -18.80 -8.53
CA ALA A 13 9.56 -19.86 -7.82
C ALA A 13 8.03 -19.65 -7.74
N GLY A 14 7.49 -18.56 -8.30
CA GLY A 14 6.05 -18.31 -8.41
C GLY A 14 5.47 -17.35 -7.38
N ALA A 15 6.29 -16.63 -6.61
CA ALA A 15 5.80 -15.55 -5.75
C ALA A 15 5.04 -14.50 -6.58
N LYS A 16 3.94 -13.97 -6.02
CA LYS A 16 2.99 -13.09 -6.73
C LYS A 16 3.19 -11.59 -6.45
N GLY A 17 4.20 -11.23 -5.68
CA GLY A 17 4.48 -9.87 -5.24
C GLY A 17 5.78 -9.80 -4.44
N VAL A 18 6.24 -8.59 -4.17
CA VAL A 18 7.42 -8.33 -3.33
C VAL A 18 7.01 -7.46 -2.15
N GLY A 19 7.37 -7.86 -0.94
CA GLY A 19 7.13 -7.06 0.26
C GLY A 19 6.98 -7.93 1.51
N GLU A 20 6.68 -7.33 2.65
CA GLU A 20 6.62 -5.88 2.89
C GLU A 20 8.04 -5.28 2.92
N LEU A 21 8.28 -4.18 2.18
CA LEU A 21 9.54 -3.43 2.24
C LEU A 21 9.38 -2.20 3.13
N ALA A 22 10.33 -1.97 4.04
CA ALA A 22 10.24 -0.91 5.03
C ALA A 22 11.58 -0.22 5.30
N CYS A 23 11.52 1.07 5.62
CA CYS A 23 12.65 1.87 6.09
C CYS A 23 12.50 2.16 7.61
N TYR A 24 12.57 1.13 8.47
CA TYR A 24 12.32 1.34 9.91
C TYR A 24 13.41 2.14 10.65
N LYS A 25 14.66 2.03 10.20
CA LYS A 25 15.84 2.63 10.86
C LYS A 25 16.38 3.86 10.14
N SER A 26 15.79 4.21 9.00
CA SER A 26 16.24 5.28 8.11
C SER A 26 15.04 5.99 7.53
N ARG A 27 15.26 7.14 6.90
CA ARG A 27 14.23 7.79 6.09
C ARG A 27 14.08 7.08 4.75
N MET A 28 12.97 7.33 4.05
CA MET A 28 12.81 6.92 2.65
C MET A 28 13.39 8.00 1.72
N ASP A 29 14.69 8.24 1.87
CA ASP A 29 15.45 9.23 1.12
C ASP A 29 16.01 8.66 -0.19
N ASN A 30 16.77 9.47 -0.93
CA ASN A 30 17.37 9.05 -2.21
C ASN A 30 18.26 7.81 -2.08
N GLN A 31 18.97 7.63 -0.96
CA GLN A 31 19.81 6.44 -0.76
C GLN A 31 18.95 5.19 -0.60
N ALA A 32 17.85 5.28 0.14
CA ALA A 32 16.87 4.19 0.24
C ALA A 32 16.24 3.88 -1.12
N LEU A 33 15.85 4.91 -1.89
CA LEU A 33 15.28 4.74 -3.24
C LEU A 33 16.28 4.10 -4.22
N ASP A 34 17.56 4.47 -4.14
CA ASP A 34 18.61 3.86 -4.97
C ASP A 34 18.79 2.37 -4.59
N ALA A 35 18.75 2.04 -3.30
CA ALA A 35 18.79 0.65 -2.84
C ALA A 35 17.58 -0.18 -3.31
N LEU A 36 16.40 0.43 -3.45
CA LEU A 36 15.19 -0.22 -3.97
C LEU A 36 15.23 -0.45 -5.49
N THR A 37 16.06 0.28 -6.24
CA THR A 37 16.04 0.27 -7.72
C THR A 37 16.14 -1.13 -8.32
N GLY A 38 17.02 -1.98 -7.78
CA GLY A 38 17.15 -3.36 -8.27
C GLY A 38 15.89 -4.20 -8.04
N ILE A 39 15.28 -4.07 -6.86
CA ILE A 39 14.04 -4.78 -6.51
C ILE A 39 12.87 -4.31 -7.37
N MET A 40 12.73 -2.99 -7.54
CA MET A 40 11.67 -2.39 -8.36
C MET A 40 11.78 -2.82 -9.83
N LYS A 41 13.00 -2.88 -10.39
CA LYS A 41 13.22 -3.41 -11.74
C LYS A 41 12.79 -4.87 -11.87
N CYS A 42 13.19 -5.73 -10.94
CA CYS A 42 12.75 -7.13 -10.96
C CYS A 42 11.22 -7.25 -10.85
N ALA A 43 10.58 -6.51 -9.94
CA ALA A 43 9.13 -6.56 -9.81
C ALA A 43 8.40 -6.09 -11.08
N LEU A 44 8.94 -5.07 -11.76
CA LEU A 44 8.43 -4.59 -13.04
C LEU A 44 8.60 -5.64 -14.16
N GLU A 45 9.77 -6.24 -14.28
CA GLU A 45 10.08 -7.28 -15.29
C GLU A 45 9.20 -8.53 -15.15
N PHE A 46 8.95 -8.97 -13.92
CA PHE A 46 8.07 -10.10 -13.63
C PHE A 46 6.59 -9.72 -13.63
N ASP A 47 6.29 -8.42 -13.79
CA ASP A 47 4.96 -7.85 -13.70
C ASP A 47 4.24 -8.35 -12.44
N VAL A 48 4.73 -7.94 -11.28
CA VAL A 48 4.15 -8.18 -9.94
C VAL A 48 4.13 -6.89 -9.11
N PRO A 49 3.19 -6.72 -8.16
CA PRO A 49 3.16 -5.57 -7.29
C PRO A 49 4.26 -5.58 -6.21
N VAL A 50 4.60 -4.39 -5.71
CA VAL A 50 5.50 -4.18 -4.56
C VAL A 50 4.73 -3.53 -3.42
N LEU A 51 4.73 -4.16 -2.24
CA LEU A 51 4.15 -3.62 -1.01
C LEU A 51 5.21 -2.85 -0.22
N ILE A 52 4.93 -1.58 0.03
CA ILE A 52 5.78 -0.66 0.79
C ILE A 52 5.08 -0.29 2.10
N HIS A 53 5.77 -0.55 3.21
CA HIS A 53 5.36 -0.07 4.52
C HIS A 53 5.33 1.46 4.52
N THR A 54 4.20 2.05 4.91
CA THR A 54 4.13 3.51 5.10
C THR A 54 3.43 3.82 6.40
N ASN A 55 3.85 4.89 7.07
CA ASN A 55 3.22 5.36 8.29
C ASN A 55 2.67 6.76 8.10
N GLU A 56 1.60 7.06 8.83
CA GLU A 56 1.10 8.42 8.93
C GLU A 56 2.11 9.31 9.69
N PRO A 57 2.43 10.51 9.18
CA PRO A 57 3.50 11.36 9.73
C PRO A 57 3.13 12.01 11.08
N ILE A 58 1.86 11.95 11.47
CA ILE A 58 1.28 12.69 12.61
C ILE A 58 0.50 11.74 13.53
N GLY A 59 0.03 12.23 14.67
CA GLY A 59 -0.72 11.42 15.64
C GLY A 59 0.17 10.74 16.67
N HIS A 60 -0.29 9.63 17.24
CA HIS A 60 0.37 8.98 18.37
C HIS A 60 1.64 8.22 17.95
N ALA A 61 2.57 8.08 18.88
CA ALA A 61 3.79 7.28 18.71
C ALA A 61 3.54 5.84 19.16
N TYR A 62 4.02 4.87 18.38
CA TYR A 62 3.91 3.44 18.68
C TYR A 62 5.14 2.68 18.14
N PRO A 63 5.49 1.51 18.72
CA PRO A 63 6.56 0.67 18.20
C PRO A 63 6.30 0.29 16.74
N GLY A 64 7.29 0.50 15.87
CA GLY A 64 7.19 0.22 14.44
C GLY A 64 6.84 1.42 13.56
N LYS A 65 6.45 2.57 14.13
CA LYS A 65 6.23 3.81 13.37
C LYS A 65 7.56 4.35 12.82
N ALA A 66 7.81 4.17 11.53
CA ALA A 66 8.97 4.74 10.85
C ALA A 66 8.78 6.25 10.62
N ALA A 67 9.88 7.00 10.69
CA ALA A 67 9.86 8.41 10.33
C ALA A 67 9.72 8.55 8.79
N MET A 68 8.53 8.92 8.34
CA MET A 68 8.20 9.06 6.92
C MET A 68 7.35 10.31 6.70
N SER A 69 7.63 11.06 5.63
CA SER A 69 6.81 12.18 5.18
C SER A 69 6.05 11.86 3.89
N LEU A 70 5.00 12.63 3.62
CA LEU A 70 4.23 12.48 2.37
C LEU A 70 5.09 12.82 1.14
N GLU A 71 6.04 13.74 1.26
CA GLU A 71 6.99 14.06 0.18
C GLU A 71 7.92 12.89 -0.15
N GLU A 72 8.28 12.06 0.84
CA GLU A 72 9.10 10.88 0.62
C GLU A 72 8.32 9.78 -0.10
N ILE A 73 7.06 9.55 0.30
CA ILE A 73 6.15 8.64 -0.41
C ILE A 73 5.94 9.13 -1.84
N ASP A 74 5.72 10.44 -2.02
CA ASP A 74 5.59 11.05 -3.34
C ASP A 74 6.87 10.86 -4.20
N ALA A 75 8.06 11.03 -3.61
CA ALA A 75 9.33 10.82 -4.29
C ALA A 75 9.51 9.38 -4.76
N LEU A 76 9.13 8.38 -3.94
CA LEU A 76 9.09 6.97 -4.33
C LEU A 76 8.20 6.77 -5.58
N LEU A 77 6.99 7.31 -5.56
CA LEU A 77 6.04 7.15 -6.67
C LEU A 77 6.50 7.84 -7.95
N ARG A 78 7.16 9.01 -7.83
CA ARG A 78 7.82 9.68 -8.97
C ARG A 78 9.01 8.91 -9.51
N ARG A 79 9.76 8.21 -8.65
CA ARG A 79 10.93 7.41 -9.04
C ARG A 79 10.54 6.13 -9.79
N PHE A 80 9.40 5.53 -9.44
CA PHE A 80 8.95 4.24 -9.96
C PHE A 80 7.50 4.27 -10.49
N PRO A 81 7.15 5.16 -11.44
CA PRO A 81 5.76 5.39 -11.85
C PRO A 81 5.15 4.22 -12.64
N GLU A 82 5.97 3.35 -13.24
CA GLU A 82 5.52 2.16 -13.97
C GLU A 82 5.27 0.95 -13.06
N ASN A 83 5.83 0.96 -11.85
CA ASN A 83 5.66 -0.14 -10.92
C ASN A 83 4.23 -0.14 -10.36
N ARG A 84 3.66 -1.34 -10.21
CA ARG A 84 2.44 -1.54 -9.42
C ARG A 84 2.83 -1.51 -7.95
N ILE A 85 2.40 -0.48 -7.22
CA ILE A 85 2.80 -0.24 -5.83
C ILE A 85 1.57 -0.36 -4.94
N ILE A 86 1.70 -1.11 -3.85
CA ILE A 86 0.75 -1.13 -2.76
C ILE A 86 1.38 -0.34 -1.62
N LEU A 87 0.70 0.71 -1.14
CA LEU A 87 1.09 1.45 0.03
C LEU A 87 0.33 0.90 1.24
N ALA A 88 1.05 0.35 2.21
CA ALA A 88 0.47 -0.20 3.41
C ALA A 88 -0.18 0.89 4.28
N HIS A 89 -1.15 0.53 5.10
CA HIS A 89 -1.69 1.43 6.14
C HIS A 89 -2.24 2.74 5.55
N TRP A 90 -3.04 2.63 4.49
CA TRP A 90 -3.59 3.78 3.75
C TRP A 90 -2.54 4.73 3.17
N GLY A 91 -1.30 4.30 2.95
CA GLY A 91 -0.29 5.17 2.37
C GLY A 91 0.10 6.35 3.27
N GLY A 92 -0.07 6.22 4.59
CA GLY A 92 0.12 7.31 5.54
C GLY A 92 -0.81 8.51 5.30
N GLY A 93 -1.94 8.30 4.62
CA GLY A 93 -2.91 9.34 4.27
C GLY A 93 -2.63 10.07 2.95
N ILE A 94 -1.61 9.68 2.18
CA ILE A 94 -1.32 10.33 0.88
C ILE A 94 -2.49 10.23 -0.11
N PHE A 95 -3.42 9.27 0.07
CA PHE A 95 -4.59 9.12 -0.80
C PHE A 95 -5.47 10.39 -0.84
N PHE A 96 -5.48 11.23 0.21
CA PHE A 96 -6.20 12.51 0.18
C PHE A 96 -5.69 13.45 -0.92
N TYR A 97 -4.41 13.34 -1.28
CA TYR A 97 -3.79 14.16 -2.33
C TYR A 97 -4.25 13.73 -3.72
N ALA A 98 -4.98 12.62 -3.88
CA ALA A 98 -5.61 12.26 -5.15
C ALA A 98 -6.67 13.28 -5.60
N LEU A 99 -7.16 14.12 -4.68
CA LEU A 99 -8.05 15.24 -4.96
C LEU A 99 -7.33 16.43 -5.64
N LEU A 100 -5.99 16.46 -5.61
CA LEU A 100 -5.23 17.40 -6.44
C LEU A 100 -5.43 17.01 -7.92
N LYS A 101 -5.52 18.03 -8.79
CA LYS A 101 -5.79 17.85 -10.22
C LYS A 101 -4.69 17.02 -10.90
N LYS A 102 -4.97 16.54 -12.12
CA LYS A 102 -4.11 15.79 -13.09
C LYS A 102 -2.83 15.13 -12.56
N GLU A 103 -1.85 15.89 -12.08
CA GLU A 103 -0.55 15.41 -11.61
C GLU A 103 -0.65 14.23 -10.62
N MET A 104 -1.54 14.31 -9.63
CA MET A 104 -1.70 13.24 -8.63
C MET A 104 -2.51 12.05 -9.16
N GLN A 105 -3.46 12.29 -10.06
CA GLN A 105 -4.20 11.21 -10.73
C GLN A 105 -3.25 10.36 -11.59
N GLU A 106 -2.33 11.01 -12.31
CA GLU A 106 -1.30 10.32 -13.09
C GLU A 106 -0.29 9.59 -12.19
N ARG A 107 0.04 10.17 -11.03
CA ARG A 107 0.94 9.56 -10.04
C ARG A 107 0.37 8.28 -9.43
N PHE A 108 -0.94 8.25 -9.19
CA PHE A 108 -1.62 7.12 -8.56
C PHE A 108 -2.15 6.08 -9.54
N ARG A 109 -1.88 6.21 -10.84
CA ARG A 109 -2.39 5.27 -11.86
C ARG A 109 -2.06 3.79 -11.57
N ASN A 110 -0.91 3.55 -10.95
CA ASN A 110 -0.38 2.22 -10.59
C ASN A 110 -0.24 2.06 -9.07
N VAL A 111 -1.07 2.75 -8.29
CA VAL A 111 -1.01 2.71 -6.82
C VAL A 111 -2.28 2.11 -6.24
N TRP A 112 -2.11 1.23 -5.26
CA TRP A 112 -3.14 0.62 -4.44
C TRP A 112 -2.83 0.88 -2.97
N PHE A 113 -3.85 0.79 -2.12
CA PHE A 113 -3.74 1.08 -0.69
C PHE A 113 -4.35 -0.07 0.08
N ASP A 114 -3.64 -0.57 1.09
CA ASP A 114 -4.22 -1.57 1.98
C ASP A 114 -4.83 -0.96 3.25
N THR A 115 -5.71 -1.75 3.88
CA THR A 115 -6.40 -1.36 5.11
C THR A 115 -5.64 -1.73 6.39
N ALA A 116 -4.40 -2.25 6.31
CA ALA A 116 -3.68 -2.76 7.48
C ALA A 116 -3.58 -1.69 8.56
N ALA A 117 -3.69 -2.09 9.84
CA ALA A 117 -3.75 -1.20 11.00
C ALA A 117 -4.90 -0.16 11.06
N SER A 118 -5.81 -0.10 10.07
CA SER A 118 -6.91 0.89 10.04
C SER A 118 -7.67 1.06 11.37
N PRO A 119 -8.04 -0.01 12.10
CA PRO A 119 -8.78 0.11 13.36
C PRO A 119 -8.00 0.75 14.52
N PHE A 120 -6.68 0.93 14.38
CA PHE A 120 -5.86 1.69 15.33
C PHE A 120 -5.57 3.11 14.85
N LEU A 121 -5.63 3.36 13.54
CA LEU A 121 -5.22 4.62 12.92
C LEU A 121 -6.39 5.57 12.64
N TYR A 122 -7.53 5.03 12.22
CA TYR A 122 -8.65 5.80 11.70
C TYR A 122 -9.99 5.30 12.25
N ASP A 123 -10.98 6.18 12.24
CA ASP A 123 -12.37 5.77 12.42
C ASP A 123 -12.91 5.10 11.14
N SER A 124 -14.01 4.35 11.26
CA SER A 124 -14.57 3.54 10.16
C SER A 124 -15.06 4.36 8.96
N ARG A 125 -15.21 5.68 9.05
CA ARG A 125 -15.54 6.52 7.88
C ARG A 125 -14.42 6.52 6.84
N VAL A 126 -13.18 6.19 7.22
CA VAL A 126 -12.03 6.16 6.30
C VAL A 126 -12.27 5.25 5.10
N TYR A 127 -12.98 4.12 5.26
CA TYR A 127 -13.26 3.19 4.17
C TYR A 127 -14.10 3.87 3.07
N ALA A 128 -15.23 4.50 3.45
CA ALA A 128 -16.11 5.23 2.55
C ALA A 128 -15.42 6.45 1.91
N ILE A 129 -14.67 7.20 2.71
CA ILE A 129 -13.94 8.39 2.25
C ILE A 129 -12.83 8.01 1.26
N ALA A 130 -12.02 6.99 1.56
CA ALA A 130 -11.00 6.52 0.63
C ALA A 130 -11.65 6.04 -0.68
N ALA A 131 -12.72 5.24 -0.60
CA ALA A 131 -13.39 4.74 -1.80
C ALA A 131 -13.95 5.86 -2.68
N SER A 132 -14.43 6.96 -2.11
CA SER A 132 -14.91 8.11 -2.88
C SER A 132 -13.79 8.94 -3.51
N ILE A 133 -12.58 8.92 -2.92
CA ILE A 133 -11.43 9.69 -3.39
C ILE A 133 -10.61 8.93 -4.45
N ILE A 134 -10.23 7.68 -4.15
CA ILE A 134 -9.32 6.88 -5.00
C ILE A 134 -10.01 5.76 -5.78
N GLY A 135 -11.32 5.56 -5.56
CA GLY A 135 -12.06 4.45 -6.13
C GLY A 135 -11.92 3.18 -5.30
N VAL A 136 -13.03 2.43 -5.18
CA VAL A 136 -13.08 1.16 -4.44
C VAL A 136 -12.11 0.12 -5.00
N ASP A 137 -11.81 0.18 -6.30
CA ASP A 137 -10.96 -0.75 -7.03
C ASP A 137 -9.47 -0.64 -6.67
N ARG A 138 -9.09 0.42 -5.95
CA ARG A 138 -7.73 0.70 -5.46
C ARG A 138 -7.50 0.31 -4.01
N ILE A 139 -8.53 -0.14 -3.31
CA ILE A 139 -8.47 -0.51 -1.89
C ILE A 139 -8.35 -2.02 -1.74
N LEU A 140 -7.37 -2.47 -0.97
CA LEU A 140 -7.07 -3.87 -0.70
C LEU A 140 -7.28 -4.15 0.78
N PHE A 141 -8.01 -5.20 1.11
CA PHE A 141 -8.07 -5.65 2.48
C PHE A 141 -6.71 -6.18 2.97
N GLY A 142 -6.23 -5.61 4.06
CA GLY A 142 -5.09 -6.08 4.84
C GLY A 142 -5.40 -5.95 6.33
N SER A 143 -5.13 -6.99 7.11
CA SER A 143 -5.43 -6.99 8.56
C SER A 143 -4.20 -6.78 9.44
N ASP A 144 -3.01 -6.86 8.86
CA ASP A 144 -1.74 -6.93 9.60
C ASP A 144 -1.69 -8.07 10.63
N PHE A 145 -2.25 -9.24 10.30
CA PHE A 145 -2.23 -10.38 11.23
C PHE A 145 -0.78 -10.77 11.57
N PRO A 146 -0.42 -11.00 12.86
CA PRO A 146 -1.32 -11.24 14.00
C PRO A 146 -1.74 -10.01 14.81
N LEU A 147 -1.37 -8.79 14.41
CA LEU A 147 -1.67 -7.56 15.16
C LEU A 147 -3.18 -7.35 15.34
N ILE A 148 -3.96 -7.52 14.27
CA ILE A 148 -5.42 -7.38 14.30
C ILE A 148 -6.07 -8.55 13.55
N ARG A 149 -7.14 -9.10 14.16
CA ARG A 149 -7.92 -10.18 13.57
C ARG A 149 -8.83 -9.68 12.44
N PRO A 150 -8.91 -10.37 11.29
CA PRO A 150 -9.77 -9.97 10.17
C PRO A 150 -11.24 -9.72 10.52
N GLU A 151 -11.80 -10.42 11.51
CA GLU A 151 -13.19 -10.26 11.93
C GLU A 151 -13.49 -8.89 12.53
N ARG A 152 -12.48 -8.17 13.05
CA ARG A 152 -12.65 -6.79 13.51
C ARG A 152 -12.93 -5.87 12.32
N TYR A 153 -12.14 -5.99 11.25
CA TYR A 153 -12.31 -5.21 10.04
C TYR A 153 -13.65 -5.46 9.37
N ARG A 154 -14.04 -6.73 9.23
CA ARG A 154 -15.33 -7.07 8.63
C ARG A 154 -16.48 -6.35 9.35
N ARG A 155 -16.44 -6.28 10.69
CA ARG A 155 -17.44 -5.53 11.47
C ARG A 155 -17.37 -4.03 11.21
N GLU A 156 -16.18 -3.43 11.19
CA GLU A 156 -16.03 -1.99 10.96
C GLU A 156 -16.44 -1.58 9.53
N ILE A 157 -16.04 -2.35 8.51
CA ILE A 157 -16.44 -2.08 7.11
C ILE A 157 -17.95 -2.28 6.96
N LEU A 158 -18.58 -3.25 7.64
CA LEU A 158 -20.04 -3.40 7.62
C LEU A 158 -20.78 -2.22 8.25
N THR A 159 -20.15 -1.51 9.20
CA THR A 159 -20.70 -0.27 9.78
C THR A 159 -20.41 0.98 8.95
N SER A 160 -19.58 0.85 7.90
CA SER A 160 -19.31 1.93 6.95
C SER A 160 -20.40 2.00 5.87
N GLU A 161 -20.36 3.03 5.03
CA GLU A 161 -21.34 3.24 3.94
C GLU A 161 -21.11 2.33 2.72
N PHE A 162 -20.41 1.20 2.88
CA PHE A 162 -20.15 0.26 1.79
C PHE A 162 -21.37 -0.62 1.48
N GLY A 163 -21.75 -0.66 0.21
CA GLY A 163 -22.67 -1.68 -0.29
C GLY A 163 -22.00 -3.08 -0.39
N PRO A 164 -22.78 -4.17 -0.55
CA PRO A 164 -22.25 -5.53 -0.64
C PRO A 164 -21.17 -5.73 -1.71
N GLN A 165 -21.34 -5.13 -2.88
CA GLN A 165 -20.37 -5.24 -3.98
C GLN A 165 -19.03 -4.56 -3.64
N GLN A 166 -19.06 -3.44 -2.92
CA GLN A 166 -17.83 -2.75 -2.48
C GLN A 166 -17.12 -3.55 -1.40
N MET A 167 -17.88 -4.19 -0.51
CA MET A 167 -17.34 -5.12 0.48
C MET A 167 -16.59 -6.27 -0.19
N ASP A 168 -17.20 -6.99 -1.13
CA ASP A 168 -16.57 -8.12 -1.82
C ASP A 168 -15.32 -7.67 -2.62
N ALA A 169 -15.42 -6.50 -3.26
CA ALA A 169 -14.30 -5.88 -3.96
C ALA A 169 -13.09 -5.68 -3.04
N VAL A 170 -13.29 -5.01 -1.90
CA VAL A 170 -12.20 -4.72 -0.95
C VAL A 170 -11.70 -5.98 -0.24
N MET A 171 -12.61 -6.86 0.17
CA MET A 171 -12.28 -8.06 0.97
C MET A 171 -11.56 -9.16 0.17
N GLY A 172 -11.55 -9.10 -1.16
CA GLY A 172 -10.78 -10.07 -1.93
C GLY A 172 -10.67 -9.83 -3.43
N ASP A 173 -11.70 -9.33 -4.11
CA ASP A 173 -11.69 -9.33 -5.57
C ASP A 173 -10.64 -8.39 -6.16
N ASN A 174 -10.38 -7.25 -5.50
CA ASN A 174 -9.31 -6.34 -5.90
C ASN A 174 -7.93 -7.00 -5.78
N ALA A 175 -7.66 -7.68 -4.67
CA ALA A 175 -6.40 -8.39 -4.46
C ALA A 175 -6.25 -9.53 -5.48
N ARG A 176 -7.33 -10.28 -5.75
CA ARG A 176 -7.36 -11.34 -6.76
C ARG A 176 -6.97 -10.83 -8.14
N ARG A 177 -7.57 -9.70 -8.57
CA ARG A 177 -7.27 -9.04 -9.84
C ARG A 177 -5.85 -8.50 -9.90
N LEU A 178 -5.35 -7.88 -8.83
CA LEU A 178 -3.99 -7.32 -8.79
C LEU A 178 -2.90 -8.40 -8.80
N LEU A 179 -3.08 -9.45 -7.99
CA LEU A 179 -2.12 -10.55 -7.82
C LEU A 179 -2.25 -11.67 -8.86
N ARG A 180 -3.34 -11.65 -9.65
CA ARG A 180 -3.67 -12.67 -10.67
C ARG A 180 -3.72 -14.08 -10.07
N ILE A 181 -4.56 -14.23 -9.04
CA ILE A 181 -4.84 -15.48 -8.32
C ILE A 181 -6.32 -15.87 -8.39
#